data_AF-A5BRE7-F1
#
_entry.id   AF-A5BRE7-F1
#
_cell.length_a   1.000
_cell.length_b   1.000
_cell.length_c   1.000
_cell.angle_alpha   90.00
_cell.angle_beta   90.00
_cell.angle_gamma   90.00
#
_symmetry.space_group_name_H-M   'P 1'
#
loop_
_entity.id
_entity.type
_entity.pdbx_description
1 polymer ?
#
loop_
_entity_poly.entity_id
_entity_poly.type
_entity_poly.pdbx_seq_one_letter_code
_entity_poly.pdbx_strand_id
1 'polypeptide(L)'
;MPLFGRVHESARNMNTGVKESVKNDGSECLNVNDGSERLTLDNDDGSKCLNVNDDSERLTVDDSFERLNVNNGSERLTVDDSSERLNVNDSSERLTVER
;
A
#
# COMPACT_ATOMS: atom_id res chain seq x y z
N MET A 1 -11.17 -10.99 -37.32
CA MET A 1 -10.98 -11.62 -35.99
C MET A 1 -10.26 -10.60 -35.13
N PRO A 2 -10.92 -9.87 -34.21
CA PRO A 2 -10.19 -8.93 -33.37
C PRO A 2 -9.35 -9.74 -32.37
N LEU A 3 -8.07 -9.41 -32.28
CA LEU A 3 -7.16 -9.93 -31.28
C LEU A 3 -7.66 -9.38 -29.94
N PHE A 4 -8.21 -10.22 -29.07
CA PHE A 4 -8.51 -9.81 -27.69
C PHE A 4 -7.17 -9.51 -27.03
N GLY A 5 -6.85 -8.22 -26.96
CA GLY A 5 -5.73 -7.70 -26.19
C GLY A 5 -5.91 -8.16 -24.76
N ARG A 6 -5.01 -9.04 -24.32
CA ARG A 6 -4.91 -9.47 -22.93
C ARG A 6 -4.80 -8.18 -22.10
N VAL A 7 -5.83 -7.86 -21.32
CA VAL A 7 -5.75 -6.78 -20.33
C VAL A 7 -4.58 -7.17 -19.44
N HIS A 8 -3.48 -6.44 -19.55
CA HIS A 8 -2.31 -6.73 -18.76
C HIS A 8 -2.62 -6.16 -17.38
N GLU A 9 -3.10 -7.01 -16.46
CA GLU A 9 -3.16 -6.70 -15.03
C GLU A 9 -1.73 -6.30 -14.62
N SER A 10 -1.46 -5.00 -14.64
CA SER A 10 -0.14 -4.45 -14.42
C SER A 10 0.03 -4.25 -12.92
N ALA A 11 0.71 -5.20 -12.28
CA ALA A 11 1.16 -5.06 -10.90
C ALA A 11 2.54 -4.41 -10.87
N ARG A 12 2.72 -3.33 -10.09
CA ARG A 12 4.05 -2.76 -9.82
C ARG A 12 4.55 -3.22 -8.46
N ASN A 13 5.85 -3.47 -8.38
CA ASN A 13 6.52 -3.83 -7.14
C ASN A 13 7.59 -2.78 -6.84
N MET A 14 7.51 -2.16 -5.66
CA MET A 14 8.48 -1.18 -5.18
C MET A 14 9.20 -1.71 -3.95
N ASN A 15 10.53 -1.55 -3.94
CA ASN A 15 11.36 -1.84 -2.78
C ASN A 15 12.05 -0.55 -2.38
N THR A 16 11.76 -0.06 -1.19
CA THR A 16 12.16 1.25 -0.69
C THR A 16 13.06 1.05 0.55
N GLY A 17 13.97 1.98 0.83
CA GLY A 17 15.05 1.73 1.82
C GLY A 17 15.53 2.94 2.61
N VAL A 18 14.96 4.11 2.36
CA VAL A 18 15.19 5.38 3.08
C VAL A 18 13.87 6.13 3.09
N LYS A 19 13.66 7.06 4.05
CA LYS A 19 12.38 7.79 4.21
C LYS A 19 11.73 8.08 2.85
N GLU A 20 10.66 7.36 2.53
CA GLU A 20 10.13 7.33 1.17
C GLU A 20 8.64 7.66 1.14
N SER A 21 8.25 8.29 0.04
CA SER A 21 6.86 8.56 -0.32
C SER A 21 6.59 7.87 -1.63
N VAL A 22 5.69 6.89 -1.61
CA VAL A 22 5.39 6.06 -2.76
C VAL A 22 4.02 6.45 -3.30
N LYS A 23 3.98 6.75 -4.61
CA LYS A 23 2.76 7.04 -5.38
C LYS A 23 2.61 6.02 -6.49
N ASN A 24 1.40 5.50 -6.67
CA ASN A 24 1.10 4.62 -7.80
C ASN A 24 0.71 5.45 -9.03
N ASP A 25 1.37 5.25 -10.16
CA ASP A 25 1.17 5.97 -11.43
C ASP A 25 0.44 5.11 -12.46
N GLY A 26 -0.72 4.55 -12.07
CA GLY A 26 -1.64 3.85 -12.97
C GLY A 26 -1.44 2.34 -13.10
N SER A 27 -0.78 1.70 -12.15
CA SER A 27 -0.79 0.24 -12.04
C SER A 27 -2.11 -0.23 -11.45
N GLU A 28 -2.68 -1.32 -11.93
CA GLU A 28 -3.93 -1.83 -11.33
C GLU A 28 -3.71 -2.26 -9.88
N CYS A 29 -2.53 -2.78 -9.56
CA CYS A 29 -2.14 -3.11 -8.20
C CYS A 29 -0.71 -2.66 -7.89
N LEU A 30 -0.50 -2.25 -6.64
CA LEU A 30 0.79 -1.84 -6.11
C LEU A 30 1.22 -2.77 -4.97
N ASN A 31 2.44 -3.28 -5.06
CA ASN A 31 3.10 -4.02 -3.99
C ASN A 31 4.28 -3.18 -3.49
N VAL A 32 4.33 -2.92 -2.19
CA VAL A 32 5.41 -2.15 -1.55
C VAL A 32 6.05 -3.00 -0.49
N ASN A 33 7.38 -3.08 -0.54
CA ASN A 33 8.19 -3.65 0.51
C ASN A 33 9.15 -2.57 1.01
N ASP A 34 9.05 -2.20 2.28
CA ASP A 34 9.90 -1.17 2.87
C ASP A 34 10.50 -1.61 4.20
N GLY A 35 11.75 -1.19 4.41
CA GLY A 35 12.43 -1.31 5.70
C GLY A 35 13.13 -0.01 6.07
N SER A 36 12.62 1.12 5.58
CA SER A 36 13.16 2.44 5.90
C SER A 36 12.83 2.85 7.34
N GLU A 37 13.33 3.97 7.82
CA GLU A 37 12.88 4.50 9.12
C GLU A 37 11.39 4.90 9.10
N ARG A 38 10.87 5.31 7.93
CA ARG A 38 9.51 5.84 7.84
C ARG A 38 8.97 5.75 6.41
N LEU A 39 7.87 5.03 6.24
CA LEU A 39 7.13 4.95 4.99
C LEU A 39 5.89 5.83 5.02
N THR A 40 5.62 6.52 3.91
CA THR A 40 4.33 7.16 3.65
C THR A 40 3.80 6.74 2.30
N LEU A 41 2.61 6.17 2.28
CA LEU A 41 1.90 5.75 1.08
C LEU A 41 0.71 6.67 0.88
N ASP A 42 0.57 7.16 -0.34
CA ASP A 42 -0.48 8.08 -0.75
C ASP A 42 -0.91 7.68 -2.17
N ASN A 43 -2.20 7.34 -2.31
CA ASN A 43 -2.77 6.91 -3.56
C ASN A 43 -4.10 7.61 -3.87
N ASP A 44 -4.07 8.45 -4.90
CA ASP A 44 -5.23 9.15 -5.48
C ASP A 44 -5.61 8.61 -6.88
N ASP A 45 -4.81 7.70 -7.46
CA ASP A 45 -4.82 7.42 -8.91
C ASP A 45 -5.76 6.26 -9.32
N GLY A 46 -6.74 5.91 -8.48
CA GLY A 46 -7.83 4.98 -8.84
C GLY A 46 -7.38 3.54 -9.09
N SER A 47 -6.31 3.13 -8.42
CA SER A 47 -5.84 1.76 -8.52
C SER A 47 -6.66 0.81 -7.66
N LYS A 48 -6.69 -0.48 -8.01
CA LYS A 48 -7.65 -1.44 -7.44
C LYS A 48 -7.14 -2.07 -6.16
N CYS A 49 -5.84 -2.34 -6.06
CA CYS A 49 -5.31 -2.98 -4.87
C CYS A 49 -3.92 -2.53 -4.43
N LEU A 50 -3.71 -2.49 -3.13
CA LEU A 50 -2.41 -2.25 -2.50
C LEU A 50 -2.07 -3.36 -1.52
N ASN A 51 -0.83 -3.83 -1.62
CA ASN A 51 -0.23 -4.76 -0.69
C ASN A 51 1.06 -4.18 -0.12
N VAL A 52 1.07 -3.87 1.16
CA VAL A 52 2.21 -3.29 1.88
C VAL A 52 2.83 -4.36 2.77
N ASN A 53 4.14 -4.50 2.70
CA ASN A 53 4.95 -5.22 3.68
C ASN A 53 6.00 -4.25 4.23
N ASP A 54 5.81 -3.80 5.46
CA ASP A 54 6.62 -2.73 6.04
C ASP A 54 7.17 -3.15 7.40
N ASP A 55 8.48 -2.98 7.58
CA ASP A 55 9.20 -3.19 8.84
C ASP A 55 9.85 -1.88 9.31
N SER A 56 9.28 -0.72 8.96
CA SER A 56 9.82 0.60 9.31
C SER A 56 9.67 0.93 10.80
N GLU A 57 10.16 2.06 11.31
CA GLU A 57 9.75 2.48 12.67
C GLU A 57 8.31 3.02 12.65
N ARG A 58 7.88 3.59 11.51
CA ARG A 58 6.56 4.19 11.36
C ARG A 58 6.03 4.11 9.94
N LEU A 59 4.89 3.43 9.81
CA LEU A 59 4.10 3.37 8.60
C LEU A 59 2.90 4.34 8.66
N THR A 60 2.71 5.11 7.59
CA THR A 60 1.47 5.85 7.34
C THR A 60 0.94 5.51 5.96
N VAL A 61 -0.30 5.03 5.90
CA VAL A 61 -1.01 4.72 4.66
C VAL A 61 -2.23 5.63 4.58
N ASP A 62 -2.32 6.43 3.53
CA ASP A 62 -3.50 7.18 3.16
C ASP A 62 -3.97 6.65 1.80
N ASP A 63 -5.16 6.06 1.80
CA ASP A 63 -5.59 5.27 0.65
C ASP A 63 -7.09 5.24 0.37
N SER A 64 -7.39 5.13 -0.93
CA SER A 64 -8.70 4.90 -1.53
C SER A 64 -8.74 3.74 -2.57
N PHE A 65 -7.87 2.72 -2.46
CA PHE A 65 -7.93 1.49 -3.29
C PHE A 65 -9.26 0.74 -3.06
N GLU A 66 -9.68 -0.14 -3.98
CA GLU A 66 -10.80 -1.06 -3.69
C GLU A 66 -10.44 -2.07 -2.59
N ARG A 67 -9.16 -2.44 -2.51
CA ARG A 67 -8.62 -3.40 -1.54
C ARG A 67 -7.27 -2.98 -1.00
N LEU A 68 -7.19 -2.83 0.30
CA LEU A 68 -5.95 -2.56 1.02
C LEU A 68 -5.56 -3.77 1.88
N ASN A 69 -4.34 -4.27 1.69
CA ASN A 69 -3.72 -5.29 2.53
C ASN A 69 -2.40 -4.76 3.11
N VAL A 70 -2.29 -4.69 4.43
CA VAL A 70 -1.11 -4.20 5.13
C VAL A 70 -0.58 -5.29 6.04
N ASN A 71 0.67 -5.68 5.83
CA ASN A 71 1.46 -6.46 6.76
C ASN A 71 2.54 -5.56 7.35
N ASN A 72 2.47 -5.28 8.64
CA ASN A 72 3.30 -4.27 9.27
C ASN A 72 3.94 -4.75 10.57
N GLY A 73 5.27 -4.65 10.61
CA GLY A 73 6.12 -4.90 11.76
C GLY A 73 6.58 -3.62 12.49
N SER A 74 6.13 -2.44 12.06
CA SER A 74 6.64 -1.16 12.61
C SER A 74 6.23 -0.88 14.05
N GLU A 75 6.90 0.06 14.74
CA GLU A 75 6.47 0.47 16.09
C GLU A 75 5.11 1.17 16.06
N ARG A 76 4.80 1.84 14.94
CA ARG A 76 3.59 2.64 14.81
C ARG A 76 2.99 2.58 13.40
N LEU A 77 1.77 2.06 13.32
CA LEU A 77 0.93 2.05 12.13
C LEU A 77 -0.18 3.12 12.22
N THR A 78 -0.31 3.93 11.17
CA THR A 78 -1.46 4.79 10.94
C THR A 78 -2.02 4.49 9.55
N VAL A 79 -3.30 4.16 9.48
CA VAL A 79 -4.03 3.87 8.24
C VAL A 79 -5.24 4.78 8.18
N ASP A 80 -5.31 5.63 7.17
CA ASP A 80 -6.52 6.32 6.74
C ASP A 80 -7.00 5.62 5.47
N ASP A 81 -8.10 4.88 5.57
CA ASP A 81 -8.52 3.92 4.55
C ASP A 81 -9.98 4.11 4.17
N SER A 82 -10.21 4.45 2.91
CA SER A 82 -11.54 4.51 2.29
C SER A 82 -11.88 3.26 1.46
N SER A 83 -11.10 2.18 1.56
CA SER A 83 -11.28 0.99 0.73
C SER A 83 -12.55 0.19 1.07
N GLU A 84 -13.08 -0.52 0.06
CA GLU A 84 -14.18 -1.47 0.30
C GLU A 84 -13.73 -2.63 1.20
N ARG A 85 -12.43 -2.97 1.15
CA ARG A 85 -11.84 -4.09 1.87
C ARG A 85 -10.47 -3.76 2.43
N LEU A 86 -10.42 -3.60 3.75
CA LEU A 86 -9.19 -3.50 4.53
C LEU A 86 -8.84 -4.83 5.19
N ASN A 87 -7.60 -5.27 5.01
CA ASN A 87 -6.99 -6.32 5.82
C ASN A 87 -5.67 -5.81 6.39
N VAL A 88 -5.54 -5.86 7.71
CA VAL A 88 -4.35 -5.38 8.43
C VAL A 88 -3.85 -6.50 9.32
N ASN A 89 -2.64 -6.99 9.03
CA ASN A 89 -1.86 -7.82 9.91
C ASN A 89 -0.76 -6.96 10.52
N ASP A 90 -0.97 -6.53 11.76
CA ASP A 90 -0.13 -5.55 12.42
C ASP A 90 0.41 -6.10 13.74
N SER A 91 1.71 -5.90 13.95
CA SER A 91 2.39 -6.17 15.23
C SER A 91 2.93 -4.90 15.90
N SER A 92 2.40 -3.72 15.54
CA SER A 92 2.84 -2.45 16.11
C SER A 92 2.54 -2.32 17.60
N GLU A 93 3.35 -1.52 18.28
CA GLU A 93 2.99 -1.03 19.62
C GLU A 93 1.76 -0.12 19.57
N ARG A 94 1.56 0.58 18.44
CA ARG A 94 0.50 1.56 18.26
C ARG A 94 -0.13 1.45 16.88
N LEU A 95 -1.40 1.03 16.85
CA LEU A 95 -2.26 1.01 15.68
C LEU A 95 -3.28 2.14 15.72
N THR A 96 -3.45 2.87 14.62
CA THR A 96 -4.54 3.81 14.38
C THR A 96 -5.13 3.52 13.01
N VAL A 97 -6.44 3.30 12.95
CA VAL A 97 -7.19 3.08 11.70
C VAL A 97 -8.36 4.05 11.66
N GLU A 98 -8.39 4.86 10.62
CA GLU A 98 -9.42 5.83 10.28
C GLU A 98 -10.08 5.38 8.96
N ARG A 99 -11.40 5.59 8.85
CA ARG A 99 -12.27 5.13 7.77
C ARG A 99 -13.33 6.17 7.46
#